data_AF-A0A0G0AA11-F1
#
_entry.id   AF-A0A0G0AA11-F1
#
_cell.length_a   1.000
_cell.length_b   1.000
_cell.length_c   1.000
_cell.angle_alpha   90.00
_cell.angle_beta   90.00
_cell.angle_gamma   90.00
#
_symmetry.space_group_name_H-M   'P 1'
#
loop_
_entity.id
_entity.type
_entity.pdbx_description
1 polymer ?
#
loop_
_entity_poly.entity_id
_entity_poly.type
_entity_poly.pdbx_seq_one_letter_code
_entity_poly.pdbx_strand_id
1 'polypeptide(L)'
;MKIDSPKRLNVEDFKDDEKELVEKIGICYNSFAESVYNALNKNLSISENLNQEIKTINNIKVDASGNPVFSISFKHNLALKSTGTQIIRVLGGAITSHPFITYTEENKIIKVSNITGLLANTTYTLTIIIYSN
;
A
#
# COMPACT_ATOMS: atom_id res chain seq x y z
N MET A 1 6.16 -1.85 13.92
CA MET A 1 7.05 -2.61 14.83
C MET A 1 8.43 -2.00 14.70
N LYS A 2 9.11 -1.66 15.80
CA LYS A 2 10.50 -1.18 15.76
C LYS A 2 11.36 -2.30 16.32
N ILE A 3 12.35 -2.74 15.56
CA ILE A 3 13.30 -3.77 16.03
C ILE A 3 14.63 -3.10 16.35
N ASP A 4 15.30 -3.59 17.40
CA ASP A 4 16.62 -3.11 17.77
C ASP A 4 17.64 -3.45 16.68
N SER A 5 18.73 -2.69 16.61
CA SER A 5 19.78 -2.93 15.63
C SER A 5 20.33 -4.34 15.80
N PRO A 6 20.35 -5.17 14.73
CA PRO A 6 20.92 -6.50 14.83
C PRO A 6 22.40 -6.39 15.21
N LYS A 7 22.84 -7.23 16.15
CA LYS A 7 24.26 -7.35 16.47
C LYS A 7 24.99 -7.87 15.24
N ARG A 8 26.01 -7.13 14.78
CA ARG A 8 26.86 -7.57 13.68
C ARG A 8 27.72 -8.74 14.12
N LEU A 9 27.99 -9.65 13.20
CA LEU A 9 29.06 -10.63 13.36
C LEU A 9 30.39 -9.92 13.15
N ASN A 10 31.22 -9.92 14.19
CA ASN A 10 32.60 -9.44 14.15
C ASN A 10 33.53 -10.65 14.25
N VAL A 11 34.56 -10.71 13.41
CA VAL A 11 35.47 -11.85 13.33
C VAL A 11 36.29 -12.01 14.62
N GLU A 12 36.51 -10.92 15.37
CA GLU A 12 37.25 -10.96 16.64
C GLU A 12 36.51 -11.70 17.76
N ASP A 13 35.19 -11.89 17.64
CA ASP A 13 34.38 -12.60 18.64
C ASP A 13 34.55 -14.14 18.58
N PHE A 14 35.34 -14.66 17.64
CA PHE A 14 35.44 -16.09 17.32
C PHE A 14 36.88 -16.64 17.44
N LYS A 15 36.98 -17.96 17.58
CA LYS A 15 38.27 -18.67 17.66
C LYS A 15 39.00 -18.63 16.32
N ASP A 16 40.33 -18.68 16.36
CA ASP A 16 41.20 -18.49 15.18
C ASP A 16 40.92 -19.47 14.02
N ASP A 17 40.55 -20.70 14.34
CA ASP A 17 40.19 -21.75 13.37
C ASP A 17 38.86 -21.49 12.64
N GLU A 18 37.98 -20.66 13.21
CA GLU A 18 36.65 -20.35 12.68
C GLU A 18 36.62 -18.99 11.95
N LYS A 19 37.65 -18.16 12.12
CA LYS A 19 37.67 -16.76 11.64
C LYS A 19 37.45 -16.64 10.13
N GLU A 20 38.10 -17.46 9.32
CA GLU A 20 37.96 -17.39 7.85
C GLU A 20 36.53 -17.70 7.39
N LEU A 21 35.87 -18.66 8.05
CA LEU A 21 34.49 -19.01 7.76
C LEU A 21 33.54 -17.88 8.19
N VAL A 22 33.75 -17.34 9.39
CA VAL A 22 32.96 -16.25 9.95
C VAL A 22 33.11 -14.97 9.15
N GLU A 23 34.28 -14.68 8.58
CA GLU A 23 34.49 -13.53 7.70
C GLU A 23 33.60 -13.62 6.45
N LYS A 24 33.61 -14.79 5.79
CA LYS A 24 32.78 -15.02 4.58
C LYS A 24 31.28 -14.99 4.89
N ILE A 25 30.85 -15.61 5.98
CA ILE A 25 29.44 -15.63 6.39
C ILE A 25 28.99 -14.25 6.91
N GLY A 26 29.86 -13.58 7.65
CA GLY A 26 29.60 -12.29 8.29
C GLY A 26 29.23 -11.21 7.28
N ILE A 27 29.87 -11.18 6.11
CA ILE A 27 29.54 -10.25 5.03
C ILE A 27 28.09 -10.46 4.55
N CYS A 28 27.73 -11.71 4.22
CA CYS A 28 26.40 -12.05 3.73
C CYS A 28 25.32 -11.81 4.79
N TYR A 29 25.58 -12.28 6.02
CA TYR A 29 24.65 -12.16 7.14
C TYR A 29 24.42 -10.69 7.54
N ASN A 30 25.48 -9.91 7.72
CA ASN A 30 25.35 -8.51 8.14
C ASN A 30 24.57 -7.70 7.09
N SER A 31 24.85 -7.90 5.80
CA SER A 31 24.12 -7.23 4.71
C SER A 31 22.63 -7.58 4.68
N PHE A 32 22.30 -8.86 4.89
CA PHE A 32 20.91 -9.32 5.00
C PHE A 32 20.22 -8.74 6.24
N ALA A 33 20.86 -8.83 7.40
CA ALA A 33 20.33 -8.33 8.67
C ALA A 33 20.07 -6.81 8.63
N GLU A 34 20.98 -6.04 8.03
CA GLU A 34 20.78 -4.60 7.79
C GLU A 34 19.61 -4.34 6.86
N SER A 35 19.48 -5.09 5.77
CA SER A 35 18.38 -4.93 4.82
C SER A 35 17.02 -5.18 5.48
N VAL A 36 16.91 -6.23 6.30
CA VAL A 36 15.71 -6.54 7.08
C VAL A 36 15.45 -5.49 8.15
N TYR A 37 16.48 -5.07 8.88
CA TYR A 37 16.38 -4.00 9.88
C TYR A 37 15.87 -2.69 9.29
N ASN A 38 16.44 -2.28 8.15
CA ASN A 38 16.06 -1.06 7.45
C ASN A 38 14.61 -1.14 6.97
N ALA A 39 14.22 -2.25 6.35
CA ALA A 39 12.84 -2.48 5.94
C ALA A 39 11.88 -2.35 7.13
N LEU A 40 12.10 -3.10 8.21
CA LEU A 40 11.18 -3.15 9.35
C LEU A 40 11.13 -1.85 10.16
N ASN A 41 12.21 -1.04 10.16
CA ASN A 41 12.25 0.25 10.85
C ASN A 41 11.78 1.43 9.99
N LYS A 42 10.56 1.30 9.45
CA LYS A 42 9.82 2.36 8.75
C LYS A 42 10.33 2.76 7.35
N ASN A 43 11.18 1.96 6.71
CA ASN A 43 11.52 2.16 5.29
C ASN A 43 10.69 1.31 4.32
N LEU A 44 9.59 0.70 4.78
CA LEU A 44 8.57 0.17 3.86
C LEU A 44 7.68 1.32 3.39
N SER A 45 7.69 1.60 2.09
CA SER A 45 6.74 2.54 1.49
C SER A 45 5.56 1.78 0.86
N ILE A 46 4.38 2.40 0.85
CA ILE A 46 3.19 1.87 0.14
C ILE A 46 3.50 1.68 -1.35
N SER A 47 4.33 2.56 -1.90
CA SER A 47 4.69 2.57 -3.32
C SER A 47 5.68 1.48 -3.73
N GLU A 48 6.56 1.01 -2.83
CA GLU A 48 7.70 0.17 -3.21
C GLU A 48 7.73 -1.20 -2.53
N ASN A 49 7.15 -1.35 -1.33
CA ASN A 49 7.34 -2.55 -0.51
C ASN A 49 6.05 -3.24 -0.05
N LEU A 50 4.89 -2.62 -0.28
CA LEU A 50 3.59 -3.22 0.02
C LEU A 50 2.85 -3.52 -1.28
N ASN A 51 2.12 -4.65 -1.34
CA ASN A 51 1.26 -4.98 -2.48
C ASN A 51 -0.01 -4.11 -2.43
N GLN A 52 0.19 -2.81 -2.64
CA GLN A 52 -0.81 -1.76 -2.55
C GLN A 52 -0.61 -0.80 -3.73
N GLU A 53 -1.69 -0.17 -4.19
CA GLU A 53 -1.63 0.81 -5.27
C GLU A 53 -2.41 2.05 -4.88
N ILE A 54 -1.82 3.23 -5.11
CA ILE A 54 -2.52 4.50 -5.00
C ILE A 54 -3.05 4.90 -6.37
N LYS A 55 -4.37 5.10 -6.47
CA LYS A 55 -5.02 5.58 -7.69
C LYS A 55 -5.71 6.90 -7.44
N THR A 56 -5.57 7.82 -8.38
CA THR A 56 -6.38 9.05 -8.40
C THR A 56 -7.42 8.94 -9.51
N ILE A 57 -8.69 9.12 -9.16
CA ILE A 57 -9.82 9.10 -10.09
C ILE A 57 -10.43 10.50 -10.13
N ASN A 58 -10.51 11.07 -11.32
CA ASN A 58 -11.02 12.41 -11.54
C ASN A 58 -12.48 12.39 -12.00
N ASN A 59 -13.14 13.54 -11.87
CA ASN A 59 -14.49 13.78 -12.39
C ASN A 59 -15.55 12.82 -11.83
N ILE A 60 -15.43 12.47 -10.55
CA ILE A 60 -16.41 11.64 -9.86
C ILE A 60 -17.62 12.49 -9.49
N LYS A 61 -18.80 12.04 -9.90
CA LYS A 61 -20.09 12.65 -9.53
C LYS A 61 -21.05 11.54 -9.14
N VAL A 62 -21.75 11.71 -8.03
CA VAL A 62 -22.74 10.75 -7.54
C VAL A 62 -24.13 11.37 -7.47
N ASP A 63 -25.16 10.52 -7.53
CA ASP A 63 -26.55 10.91 -7.26
C ASP A 63 -26.83 10.98 -5.73
N ALA A 64 -28.08 11.25 -5.37
CA ALA A 64 -28.52 11.31 -3.97
C ALA A 64 -28.44 9.98 -3.21
N SER A 65 -28.36 8.85 -3.93
CA SER A 65 -28.20 7.51 -3.37
C SER A 65 -26.74 7.05 -3.34
N GLY A 66 -25.79 7.89 -3.77
CA GLY A 66 -24.37 7.57 -3.87
C GLY A 66 -23.99 6.79 -5.13
N ASN A 67 -24.91 6.58 -6.08
CA ASN A 67 -24.56 5.90 -7.32
C ASN A 67 -23.78 6.83 -8.25
N PRO A 68 -22.69 6.38 -8.89
CA PRO A 68 -22.00 7.17 -9.89
C PRO A 68 -22.92 7.60 -11.03
N VAL A 69 -22.91 8.88 -11.37
CA VAL A 69 -23.65 9.43 -12.54
C VAL A 69 -23.10 8.86 -13.85
N PHE A 70 -21.81 8.53 -13.87
CA PHE A 70 -21.14 7.86 -14.98
C PHE A 70 -20.48 6.57 -14.49
N SER A 71 -20.40 5.56 -15.35
CA SER A 71 -19.71 4.32 -15.00
C SER A 71 -18.22 4.59 -14.72
N ILE A 72 -17.78 4.29 -13.51
CA ILE A 72 -16.38 4.42 -13.11
C ILE A 72 -15.77 3.03 -13.09
N SER A 73 -14.73 2.84 -13.90
CA SER A 73 -13.91 1.64 -13.85
C SER A 73 -12.44 1.97 -14.05
N PHE A 74 -11.57 1.24 -13.37
CA PHE A 74 -10.14 1.42 -13.48
C PHE A 74 -9.40 0.11 -13.24
N LYS A 75 -8.26 -0.05 -13.92
CA LYS A 75 -7.37 -1.18 -13.74
C LYS A 75 -6.38 -0.92 -12.61
N HIS A 76 -6.11 -1.95 -11.81
CA HIS A 76 -5.00 -1.99 -10.86
C HIS A 76 -3.91 -2.97 -11.29
N ASN A 77 -2.72 -2.80 -10.75
CA ASN A 77 -1.49 -3.51 -11.07
C ASN A 77 -1.03 -4.42 -9.93
N LEU A 78 -1.81 -4.55 -8.85
CA LEU A 78 -1.55 -5.50 -7.77
C LEU A 78 -1.27 -6.90 -8.32
N ALA A 79 -0.35 -7.62 -7.67
CA ALA A 79 0.00 -8.99 -8.06
C ALA A 79 -1.21 -9.93 -7.92
N LEU A 80 -1.98 -9.74 -6.83
CA LEU A 80 -3.15 -10.52 -6.44
C LEU A 80 -4.44 -9.71 -6.60
N LYS A 81 -5.58 -10.38 -6.40
CA LYS A 81 -6.91 -9.77 -6.36
C LYS A 81 -6.99 -8.73 -5.25
N SER A 82 -7.68 -7.61 -5.48
CA SER A 82 -7.89 -6.63 -4.42
C SER A 82 -8.74 -7.21 -3.29
N THR A 83 -8.32 -6.95 -2.06
CA THR A 83 -9.06 -7.30 -0.83
C THR A 83 -9.94 -6.14 -0.38
N GLY A 84 -9.52 -4.90 -0.64
CA GLY A 84 -10.31 -3.72 -0.32
C GLY A 84 -9.75 -2.44 -0.90
N THR A 85 -10.51 -1.36 -0.74
CA THR A 85 -10.09 0.00 -1.07
C THR A 85 -10.38 0.95 0.08
N GLN A 86 -9.59 2.02 0.19
CA GLN A 86 -9.82 3.12 1.13
C GLN A 86 -9.64 4.45 0.41
N ILE A 87 -10.59 5.36 0.59
CA ILE A 87 -10.43 6.75 0.13
C ILE A 87 -9.57 7.49 1.17
N ILE A 88 -8.40 7.96 0.74
CA ILE A 88 -7.46 8.70 1.60
C ILE A 88 -7.51 10.21 1.36
N ARG A 89 -8.06 10.65 0.22
CA ARG A 89 -8.20 12.06 -0.10
C ARG A 89 -9.40 12.31 -0.99
N VAL A 90 -10.10 13.40 -0.72
CA VAL A 90 -11.17 13.94 -1.55
C VAL A 90 -10.88 15.41 -1.83
N LEU A 91 -10.96 15.81 -3.11
CA LEU A 91 -10.87 17.20 -3.56
C LEU A 91 -12.13 17.56 -4.33
N GLY A 92 -12.63 18.79 -4.16
CA GLY A 92 -13.81 19.30 -4.89
C GLY A 92 -14.74 20.10 -3.98
N GLY A 93 -15.48 19.41 -3.11
CA GLY A 93 -16.47 20.01 -2.21
C GLY A 93 -16.51 19.39 -0.81
N ALA A 94 -17.51 19.79 -0.02
CA ALA A 94 -17.76 19.21 1.29
C ALA A 94 -18.19 17.73 1.19
N ILE A 95 -17.97 16.98 2.27
CA ILE A 95 -18.35 15.58 2.42
C ILE A 95 -19.40 15.45 3.53
N THR A 96 -20.29 14.46 3.43
CA THR A 96 -21.34 14.22 4.43
C THR A 96 -20.89 13.24 5.51
N SER A 97 -20.01 12.31 5.16
CA SER A 97 -19.40 11.34 6.06
C SER A 97 -18.10 10.82 5.46
N HIS A 98 -17.39 9.91 6.15
CA HIS A 98 -16.21 9.28 5.59
C HIS A 98 -16.59 8.48 4.32
N PRO A 99 -16.03 8.84 3.15
CA PRO A 99 -16.45 8.21 1.91
C PRO A 99 -16.04 6.74 1.83
N PHE A 100 -16.93 5.91 1.28
CA PHE A 100 -16.70 4.47 1.13
C PHE A 100 -17.11 4.01 -0.27
N ILE A 101 -16.32 3.11 -0.87
CA ILE A 101 -16.55 2.60 -2.22
C ILE A 101 -16.98 1.14 -2.14
N THR A 102 -18.13 0.84 -2.71
CA THR A 102 -18.50 -0.54 -3.05
C THR A 102 -18.19 -0.78 -4.51
N TYR A 103 -17.64 -1.95 -4.80
CA TYR A 103 -17.21 -2.28 -6.15
C TYR A 103 -17.23 -3.79 -6.39
N THR A 104 -17.21 -4.15 -7.67
CA THR A 104 -16.91 -5.50 -8.14
C THR A 104 -15.57 -5.50 -8.86
N GLU A 105 -14.82 -6.58 -8.75
CA GLU A 105 -13.54 -6.75 -9.46
C GLU A 105 -13.59 -7.96 -10.39
N GLU A 106 -13.20 -7.74 -11.65
CA GLU A 106 -13.01 -8.79 -12.64
C GLU A 106 -11.76 -8.46 -13.48
N ASN A 107 -10.88 -9.44 -13.69
CA ASN A 107 -9.66 -9.28 -14.50
C ASN A 107 -8.78 -8.06 -14.13
N LYS A 108 -8.61 -7.81 -12.82
CA LYS A 108 -7.91 -6.64 -12.24
C LYS A 108 -8.53 -5.27 -12.57
N ILE A 109 -9.78 -5.27 -13.05
CA ILE A 109 -10.57 -4.07 -13.29
C ILE A 109 -11.58 -3.94 -12.17
N ILE A 110 -11.49 -2.84 -11.43
CA ILE A 110 -12.46 -2.47 -10.42
C ILE A 110 -13.56 -1.65 -11.11
N LYS A 111 -14.80 -2.10 -10.96
CA LYS A 111 -16.01 -1.39 -11.39
C LYS A 111 -16.76 -0.89 -10.17
N VAL A 112 -16.84 0.42 -10.03
CA VAL A 112 -17.47 1.05 -8.86
C VAL A 112 -18.99 0.94 -8.98
N SER A 113 -19.62 0.43 -7.93
CA SER A 113 -21.07 0.28 -7.84
C SER A 113 -21.71 1.47 -7.13
N ASN A 114 -21.16 1.87 -5.99
CA ASN A 114 -21.69 2.96 -5.18
C ASN A 114 -20.56 3.63 -4.38
N ILE A 115 -20.66 4.95 -4.19
CA ILE A 115 -19.77 5.76 -3.36
C ILE A 115 -20.63 6.55 -2.37
N THR A 116 -20.55 6.19 -1.08
CA THR A 116 -21.25 6.91 0.00
C THR A 116 -20.39 8.04 0.55
N GLY A 117 -20.99 8.96 1.32
CA GLY A 117 -20.28 10.03 2.04
C GLY A 117 -19.92 11.26 1.21
N LEU A 118 -20.30 11.29 -0.07
CA LEU A 118 -20.18 12.45 -0.95
C LEU A 118 -21.52 13.18 -1.08
N LEU A 119 -21.50 14.49 -1.35
CA LEU A 119 -22.71 15.23 -1.69
C LEU A 119 -23.13 14.91 -3.12
N ALA A 120 -24.44 14.75 -3.31
CA ALA A 120 -25.02 14.53 -4.63
C ALA A 120 -24.67 15.68 -5.58
N ASN A 121 -24.54 15.33 -6.86
CA ASN A 121 -24.35 16.26 -7.97
C ASN A 121 -23.13 17.19 -7.89
N THR A 122 -22.17 16.90 -7.02
CA THR A 122 -20.89 17.62 -6.93
C THR A 122 -19.78 16.81 -7.59
N THR A 123 -18.84 17.48 -8.25
CA THR A 123 -17.69 16.85 -8.92
C THR A 123 -16.50 16.77 -7.97
N TYR A 124 -15.89 15.58 -7.88
CA TYR A 124 -14.76 15.30 -7.01
C TYR A 124 -13.59 14.65 -7.74
N THR A 125 -12.40 14.81 -7.17
CA THR A 125 -11.23 13.96 -7.40
C THR A 125 -10.96 13.14 -6.15
N LEU A 126 -10.93 11.82 -6.30
CA LEU A 126 -10.69 10.88 -5.21
C LEU A 126 -9.31 10.26 -5.34
N THR A 127 -8.54 10.23 -4.26
CA THR A 127 -7.35 9.38 -4.16
C THR A 127 -7.67 8.18 -3.29
N ILE A 128 -7.51 6.99 -3.85
CA ILE A 128 -7.79 5.71 -3.23
C ILE A 128 -6.51 4.91 -3.06
N ILE A 129 -6.42 4.17 -1.95
CA ILE A 129 -5.47 3.07 -1.81
C ILE A 129 -6.23 1.78 -2.06
N ILE A 130 -5.65 0.90 -2.86
CA ILE A 130 -6.14 -0.45 -3.16
C ILE A 130 -5.18 -1.41 -2.47
N TYR A 131 -5.71 -2.33 -1.68
CA TYR A 131 -4.94 -3.30 -0.91
C TYR A 131 -5.19 -4.71 -1.45
N SER A 132 -4.15 -5.55 -1.53
CA SER A 132 -4.32 -7.00 -1.51
C SER A 132 -3.83 -7.57 -0.18
N ASN A 133 -4.43 -8.69 0.22
CA ASN A 133 -3.80 -9.63 1.13
C ASN A 133 -2.63 -10.36 0.44
#